data_AF-A0A5K7Z0S9-F1
#
_entry.id   AF-A0A5K7Z0S9-F1
#
_cell.length_a   1.000
_cell.length_b   1.000
_cell.length_c   1.000
_cell.angle_alpha   90.00
_cell.angle_beta   90.00
_cell.angle_gamma   90.00
#
_symmetry.space_group_name_H-M   'P 1'
#
loop_
_entity.id
_entity.type
_entity.pdbx_description
1 polymer ?
#
loop_
_entity_poly.entity_id
_entity_poly.type
_entity_poly.pdbx_seq_one_letter_code
_entity_poly.pdbx_strand_id
1 'polypeptide(L)'
;MKVPIFGGKRSLAQWMLPLALAALLFFGGTVVFASSGGGHGDEGAKGWVATDTYRVMNFAVLAIGLFLVLKKPVAQALGGRIQGIKEQLEELEGKKKAAEAKLVEYDAKMAELDKEAEALLAEYVKQGEDAKVRILKEAEAAAEKLKEQASKNIEYEFLQAKAELKSEIVEKALAKAEAIITEKINSEDQEKLVDEYLEKVVA
;
A
#
# COMPACT_ATOMS: atom_id res chain seq x y z
N MET A 1 12.02 1.64 -25.38
CA MET A 1 12.20 2.81 -26.26
C MET A 1 13.67 2.95 -26.61
N LYS A 2 13.99 3.14 -27.89
CA LYS A 2 15.32 3.05 -28.50
C LYS A 2 15.73 4.45 -28.98
N VAL A 3 16.95 4.89 -28.61
CA VAL A 3 17.86 5.91 -29.21
C VAL A 3 17.33 7.34 -29.45
N PRO A 4 18.15 8.41 -29.28
CA PRO A 4 19.33 8.73 -30.12
C PRO A 4 20.56 9.24 -29.33
N ILE A 5 21.74 8.62 -29.44
CA ILE A 5 22.85 9.04 -30.32
C ILE A 5 22.97 10.57 -30.49
N PHE A 6 23.52 11.25 -29.49
CA PHE A 6 24.32 12.47 -29.69
C PHE A 6 25.74 12.02 -30.10
N GLY A 7 26.37 12.51 -31.16
CA GLY A 7 26.26 13.84 -31.75
C GLY A 7 27.63 14.49 -31.65
N GLY A 8 28.43 14.35 -32.70
CA GLY A 8 29.67 15.11 -32.90
C GLY A 8 30.90 14.61 -32.15
N LYS A 9 31.49 13.50 -32.61
CA LYS A 9 32.95 13.30 -32.46
C LYS A 9 33.63 14.42 -33.23
N ARG A 10 33.81 15.60 -32.63
CA ARG A 10 34.84 16.56 -33.05
C ARG A 10 36.15 15.83 -32.78
N SER A 11 36.64 15.19 -33.84
CA SER A 11 37.75 14.26 -33.79
C SER A 11 38.91 14.91 -33.04
N LEU A 12 39.49 14.19 -32.09
CA LEU A 12 40.80 14.49 -31.49
C LEU A 12 41.81 14.98 -32.56
N ALA A 13 41.68 14.47 -33.80
CA ALA A 13 42.42 14.90 -34.98
C ALA A 13 42.43 16.43 -35.25
N GLN A 14 41.36 17.17 -34.93
CA GLN A 14 41.25 18.61 -35.24
C GLN A 14 42.02 19.49 -34.25
N TRP A 15 42.26 19.00 -33.03
CA TRP A 15 43.17 19.60 -32.05
C TRP A 15 44.57 19.02 -32.09
N MET A 16 44.69 17.77 -32.52
CA MET A 16 45.96 17.12 -32.79
C MET A 16 46.66 17.72 -34.00
N LEU A 17 45.95 18.24 -35.01
CA LEU A 17 46.56 18.84 -36.20
C LEU A 17 47.50 20.03 -35.90
N PRO A 18 47.09 21.08 -35.15
CA PRO A 18 47.99 22.17 -34.80
C PRO A 18 49.07 21.75 -33.80
N LEU A 19 48.77 20.80 -32.90
CA LEU A 19 49.75 20.26 -31.95
C LEU A 19 50.82 19.41 -32.66
N ALA A 20 50.40 18.65 -33.66
CA ALA A 20 51.26 17.86 -34.54
C ALA A 20 52.02 18.75 -35.51
N LEU A 21 51.44 19.86 -36.00
CA LEU A 21 52.15 20.85 -36.82
C LEU A 21 53.22 21.59 -36.00
N ALA A 22 52.92 21.90 -34.73
CA ALA A 22 53.89 22.47 -33.79
C ALA A 22 54.98 21.46 -33.43
N ALA A 23 54.63 20.19 -33.20
CA ALA A 23 55.58 19.10 -32.99
C ALA A 23 56.42 18.79 -34.24
N LEU A 24 55.85 18.94 -35.44
CA LEU A 24 56.53 18.74 -36.72
C LEU A 24 57.40 19.95 -37.11
N LEU A 25 57.12 21.14 -36.59
CA LEU A 25 58.07 22.26 -36.59
C LEU A 25 59.19 22.05 -35.56
N PHE A 26 58.89 21.41 -34.42
CA PHE A 26 59.85 21.03 -33.39
C PHE A 26 60.80 19.91 -33.83
N PHE A 27 60.30 18.92 -34.58
CA PHE A 27 61.06 17.76 -35.09
C PHE A 27 61.58 17.94 -36.53
N GLY A 28 60.86 18.66 -37.39
CA GLY A 28 61.24 18.88 -38.79
C GLY A 28 62.21 20.05 -38.99
N GLY A 29 62.35 20.94 -38.00
CA GLY A 29 63.29 22.05 -38.02
C GLY A 29 64.75 21.69 -37.70
N THR A 30 65.06 20.45 -37.30
CA THR A 30 66.41 20.03 -36.91
C THR A 30 67.17 19.26 -38.01
N VAL A 31 66.71 19.28 -39.26
CA VAL A 31 67.56 18.94 -40.42
C VAL A 31 68.15 20.23 -41.01
N VAL A 32 68.84 21.01 -40.17
CA VAL A 32 69.92 21.88 -40.68
C VAL A 32 71.16 21.01 -40.72
N PHE A 33 71.54 20.61 -41.93
CA PHE A 33 72.80 19.96 -42.24
C PHE A 33 73.94 20.71 -41.54
N ALA A 34 74.49 20.10 -40.49
CA ALA A 34 75.79 20.46 -39.97
C ALA A 34 76.82 20.07 -41.03
N SER A 35 77.32 21.07 -41.77
CA SER A 35 78.49 20.94 -42.64
C SER A 35 79.49 22.05 -42.35
N SER A 36 80.16 21.92 -41.20
CA SER A 36 81.59 22.24 -41.02
C SER A 36 81.97 21.86 -39.59
N GLY A 37 82.97 20.99 -39.46
CA GLY A 37 83.30 20.26 -38.25
C GLY A 37 83.89 21.07 -37.09
N GLY A 38 84.02 20.40 -35.94
CA GLY A 38 84.71 20.89 -34.76
C GLY A 38 84.04 20.39 -33.48
N GLY A 39 84.67 19.43 -32.80
CA GLY A 39 84.19 18.83 -31.55
C GLY A 39 84.60 19.59 -30.28
N HIS A 40 84.35 18.89 -29.16
CA HIS A 40 84.53 19.25 -27.74
C HIS A 40 83.57 20.35 -27.25
N GLY A 41 82.89 20.20 -26.12
CA GLY A 41 83.29 19.58 -24.87
C GLY A 41 82.91 20.58 -23.77
N ASP A 42 82.46 20.06 -22.65
CA ASP A 42 82.30 20.72 -21.35
C ASP A 42 83.07 22.05 -21.20
N GLU A 43 82.36 23.19 -21.16
CA GLU A 43 82.90 24.46 -20.66
C GLU A 43 81.78 25.29 -20.02
N GLY A 44 81.94 25.60 -18.75
CA GLY A 44 81.11 26.55 -18.03
C GLY A 44 81.10 27.95 -18.69
N ALA A 45 79.98 28.64 -18.49
CA ALA A 45 79.80 30.09 -18.66
C ALA A 45 80.44 30.73 -19.91
N LYS A 46 80.02 30.34 -21.12
CA LYS A 46 80.16 31.21 -22.30
C LYS A 46 78.97 32.16 -22.38
N GLY A 47 79.27 33.46 -22.37
CA GLY A 47 78.29 34.52 -22.53
C GLY A 47 77.47 34.38 -23.82
N TRP A 48 76.32 35.05 -23.82
CA TRP A 48 75.29 35.03 -24.86
C TRP A 48 75.86 35.08 -26.30
N VAL A 49 75.69 34.00 -27.07
CA VAL A 49 76.09 33.95 -28.48
C VAL A 49 74.94 34.38 -29.40
N ALA A 50 75.26 34.95 -30.57
CA ALA A 50 74.24 35.47 -31.52
C ALA A 50 73.18 34.41 -31.93
N THR A 51 73.54 33.13 -31.92
CA THR A 51 72.64 32.00 -32.17
C THR A 51 71.61 31.77 -31.07
N ASP A 52 71.88 32.12 -29.81
CA ASP A 52 70.91 32.01 -28.71
C ASP A 52 69.82 33.08 -28.81
N THR A 53 70.14 34.29 -29.29
CA THR A 53 69.13 35.34 -29.56
C THR A 53 68.06 34.85 -30.53
N TYR A 54 68.46 34.17 -31.60
CA TYR A 54 67.53 33.66 -32.61
C TYR A 54 66.67 32.51 -32.06
N ARG A 55 67.26 31.62 -31.24
CA ARG A 55 66.52 30.55 -30.56
C ARG A 55 65.50 31.08 -29.57
N VAL A 56 65.88 32.06 -28.75
CA VAL A 56 64.99 32.69 -27.76
C VAL A 56 63.89 33.50 -28.46
N MET A 57 64.20 34.21 -29.54
CA MET A 57 63.20 34.93 -30.35
C MET A 57 62.20 33.98 -31.00
N ASN A 58 62.67 32.88 -31.60
CA ASN A 58 61.79 31.86 -32.19
C ASN A 58 60.92 31.19 -31.11
N PHE A 59 61.49 30.82 -29.96
CA PHE A 59 60.75 30.31 -28.83
C PHE A 59 59.70 31.30 -28.30
N ALA A 60 60.03 32.59 -28.21
CA ALA A 60 59.10 33.63 -27.79
C ALA A 60 57.92 33.78 -28.77
N VAL A 61 58.18 33.77 -30.08
CA VAL A 61 57.13 33.84 -31.11
C VAL A 61 56.23 32.60 -31.04
N LEU A 62 56.80 31.40 -30.89
CA LEU A 62 56.03 30.17 -30.72
C LEU A 62 55.24 30.14 -29.41
N ALA A 63 55.81 30.61 -28.30
CA ALA A 63 55.14 30.68 -27.01
C ALA A 63 53.96 31.67 -27.04
N ILE A 64 54.12 32.83 -27.69
CA ILE A 64 53.04 33.81 -27.89
C ILE A 64 51.94 33.22 -28.79
N GLY A 65 52.31 32.59 -29.90
CA GLY A 65 51.36 31.91 -30.79
C GLY A 65 50.57 30.81 -30.07
N LEU A 66 51.25 29.98 -29.29
CA LEU A 66 50.64 28.92 -28.49
C LEU A 66 49.71 29.49 -27.42
N PHE A 67 50.12 30.54 -26.71
CA PHE A 67 49.31 31.19 -25.68
C PHE A 67 48.02 31.78 -26.26
N LEU A 68 48.10 32.43 -27.43
CA LEU A 68 46.93 32.99 -28.11
C LEU A 68 45.94 31.91 -28.56
N VAL A 69 46.44 30.76 -29.02
CA VAL A 69 45.60 29.63 -29.46
C VAL A 69 45.01 28.87 -28.27
N LEU A 70 45.76 28.66 -27.17
CA LEU A 70 45.31 27.86 -26.02
C LEU A 70 44.41 28.63 -25.04
N LYS A 71 44.49 29.97 -24.97
CA LYS A 71 43.69 30.76 -24.02
C LYS A 71 42.19 30.54 -24.19
N LYS A 72 41.70 30.47 -25.43
CA LYS A 72 40.27 30.24 -25.74
C LYS A 72 39.78 28.85 -25.32
N PRO A 73 40.39 27.72 -25.76
CA PRO A 73 39.95 26.39 -25.38
C PRO A 73 40.06 26.10 -23.88
N VAL A 74 41.12 26.59 -23.21
CA VAL A 74 41.31 26.37 -21.77
C VAL A 74 40.26 27.14 -20.96
N ALA A 75 40.01 28.41 -21.30
CA ALA A 75 38.97 29.20 -20.64
C ALA A 75 37.57 28.60 -20.87
N GLN A 76 37.27 28.11 -22.07
CA GLN A 76 36.00 27.47 -22.38
C GLN A 76 35.82 26.13 -21.65
N ALA A 77 36.87 25.31 -21.54
CA ALA A 77 36.81 24.04 -20.82
C ALA A 77 36.60 24.25 -19.30
N LEU A 78 37.28 25.24 -18.71
CA LEU A 78 37.09 25.59 -17.30
C LEU A 78 35.72 26.21 -17.05
N GLY A 79 35.28 27.14 -17.90
CA GLY A 79 33.94 27.73 -17.81
C GLY A 79 32.82 26.70 -17.95
N GLY A 80 32.95 25.76 -18.89
CA GLY A 80 32.00 24.65 -19.06
C GLY A 80 31.94 23.72 -17.83
N ARG A 81 33.08 23.45 -17.18
CA ARG A 81 33.10 22.68 -15.92
C ARG A 81 32.42 23.42 -14.77
N ILE A 82 32.69 24.72 -14.62
CA ILE A 82 32.06 25.54 -13.59
C ILE A 82 30.54 25.60 -13.79
N GLN A 83 30.10 25.81 -15.04
CA GLN A 83 28.68 25.83 -15.38
C GLN A 83 28.01 24.46 -15.12
N GLY A 84 28.67 23.36 -15.51
CA GLY A 84 28.14 22.01 -15.25
C GLY A 84 28.04 21.69 -13.75
N ILE A 85 29.01 22.10 -12.94
CA ILE A 85 28.94 21.94 -11.47
C ILE A 85 27.80 22.78 -10.89
N LYS A 86 27.63 24.02 -11.38
CA LYS A 86 26.53 24.89 -10.93
C LYS A 86 25.17 24.30 -11.28
N GLU A 87 24.98 23.81 -12.50
CA GLU A 87 23.74 23.14 -12.92
C GLU A 87 23.46 21.88 -12.09
N GLN A 88 24.49 21.07 -11.81
CA GLN A 88 24.34 19.90 -10.94
C GLN A 88 23.96 20.26 -9.51
N LEU A 89 24.55 21.32 -8.94
CA LEU A 89 24.19 21.81 -7.61
C LEU A 89 22.76 22.35 -7.57
N GLU A 90 22.35 23.14 -8.57
CA GLU A 90 20.97 23.63 -8.68
C GLU A 90 19.96 22.49 -8.84
N GLU A 91 20.29 21.46 -9.64
CA GLU A 91 19.46 20.27 -9.80
C GLU A 91 19.34 19.48 -8.48
N LEU A 92 20.45 19.31 -7.75
CA LEU A 92 20.45 18.62 -6.46
C LEU A 92 19.66 19.37 -5.40
N GLU A 93 19.80 20.71 -5.32
CA GLU A 93 18.99 21.54 -4.44
C GLU A 93 17.50 21.46 -4.80
N GLY A 94 17.16 21.50 -6.09
CA GLY A 94 15.79 21.33 -6.56
C GLY A 94 15.21 19.97 -6.18
N LYS A 95 15.97 18.88 -6.36
CA LYS A 95 15.58 17.53 -5.95
C LYS A 95 15.41 17.42 -4.44
N LYS A 96 16.31 18.03 -3.66
CA LYS A 96 16.23 18.05 -2.20
C LYS A 96 14.96 18.74 -1.73
N LYS A 97 14.68 19.95 -2.24
CA LYS A 97 13.44 20.69 -1.92
C LYS A 97 12.18 19.93 -2.33
N ALA A 98 12.18 19.29 -3.50
CA ALA A 98 11.05 18.48 -3.96
C ALA A 98 10.86 17.22 -3.08
N ALA A 99 11.94 16.61 -2.60
CA ALA A 99 11.87 15.48 -1.68
C ALA A 99 11.35 15.90 -0.30
N GLU A 100 11.84 17.03 0.24
CA GLU A 100 11.35 17.60 1.50
C GLU A 100 9.86 17.96 1.42
N ALA A 101 9.42 18.59 0.32
CA ALA A 101 8.01 18.89 0.10
C ALA A 101 7.15 17.62 0.07
N LYS A 102 7.60 16.57 -0.63
CA LYS A 102 6.91 15.28 -0.66
C LYS A 102 6.85 14.60 0.70
N LEU A 103 7.91 14.70 1.51
CA LEU A 103 7.89 14.17 2.88
C LEU A 103 6.83 14.87 3.72
N VAL A 104 6.78 16.20 3.68
CA VAL A 104 5.75 16.97 4.40
C VAL A 104 4.34 16.59 3.93
N GLU A 105 4.12 16.42 2.62
CA GLU A 105 2.84 15.96 2.09
C GLU A 105 2.47 14.55 2.56
N TYR A 106 3.44 13.64 2.63
CA TYR A 106 3.20 12.29 3.12
C TYR A 106 2.93 12.27 4.63
N ASP A 107 3.68 13.02 5.42
CA ASP A 107 3.46 13.12 6.87
C ASP A 107 2.08 13.71 7.16
N ALA A 108 1.65 14.73 6.40
CA ALA A 108 0.31 15.29 6.51
C ALA A 108 -0.78 14.25 6.16
N LYS A 109 -0.58 13.48 5.09
CA LYS A 109 -1.49 12.39 4.71
C LYS A 109 -1.54 11.28 5.75
N MET A 110 -0.41 10.90 6.33
CA MET A 110 -0.37 9.89 7.39
C MET A 110 -1.13 10.37 8.62
N ALA A 111 -0.95 11.63 9.03
CA ALA A 111 -1.69 12.21 10.14
C ALA A 111 -3.21 12.31 9.86
N GLU A 112 -3.62 12.53 8.61
CA GLU A 112 -5.03 12.49 8.20
C GLU A 112 -5.59 11.06 8.26
N LEU A 113 -4.86 10.08 7.73
CA LEU A 113 -5.23 8.67 7.79
C LEU A 113 -5.36 8.15 9.23
N ASP A 114 -4.46 8.56 10.13
CA ASP A 114 -4.53 8.18 11.54
C ASP A 114 -5.81 8.73 12.19
N LYS A 115 -6.18 9.98 11.90
CA LYS A 115 -7.43 10.58 12.39
C LYS A 115 -8.67 9.90 11.81
N GLU A 116 -8.65 9.57 10.53
CA GLU A 116 -9.74 8.82 9.90
C GLU A 116 -9.87 7.42 10.51
N ALA A 117 -8.75 6.75 10.77
CA ALA A 117 -8.73 5.43 11.40
C ALA A 117 -9.29 5.49 12.83
N GLU A 118 -8.92 6.50 13.63
CA GLU A 118 -9.48 6.72 14.97
C GLU A 118 -10.98 7.01 14.91
N ALA A 119 -11.43 7.87 14.00
CA ALA A 119 -12.85 8.17 13.81
C ALA A 119 -13.64 6.92 13.39
N LEU A 120 -13.09 6.14 12.47
CA LEU A 120 -13.67 4.89 12.00
C LEU A 120 -13.77 3.85 13.12
N LEU A 121 -12.72 3.72 13.94
CA LEU A 121 -12.72 2.83 15.11
C LEU A 121 -13.81 3.25 16.11
N ALA A 122 -13.92 4.55 16.41
CA ALA A 122 -14.95 5.07 17.30
C ALA A 122 -16.37 4.81 16.75
N GLU A 123 -16.57 4.96 15.44
CA GLU A 123 -17.82 4.63 14.78
C GLU A 123 -18.15 3.14 14.90
N TYR A 124 -17.19 2.25 14.64
CA TYR A 124 -17.40 0.80 14.78
C TYR A 124 -17.73 0.39 16.20
N VAL A 125 -17.08 0.98 17.20
CA VAL A 125 -17.41 0.72 18.62
C VAL A 125 -18.85 1.13 18.89
N LYS A 126 -19.26 2.34 18.48
CA LYS A 126 -20.62 2.82 18.65
C LYS A 126 -21.64 1.93 17.93
N GLN A 127 -21.39 1.57 16.68
CA GLN A 127 -22.26 0.65 15.93
C GLN A 127 -22.34 -0.72 16.59
N GLY A 128 -21.24 -1.21 17.17
CA GLY A 128 -21.21 -2.45 17.94
C GLY A 128 -22.03 -2.39 19.22
N GLU A 129 -21.96 -1.28 19.95
CA GLU A 129 -22.78 -1.03 21.15
C GLU A 129 -24.27 -0.94 20.80
N ASP A 130 -24.62 -0.17 19.76
CA ASP A 130 -25.99 -0.05 19.27
C ASP A 130 -26.55 -1.40 18.80
N ALA A 131 -25.73 -2.19 18.09
CA ALA A 131 -26.09 -3.54 17.66
C ALA A 131 -26.29 -4.47 18.87
N LYS A 132 -25.42 -4.40 19.87
CA LYS A 132 -25.56 -5.17 21.12
C LYS A 132 -26.87 -4.83 21.83
N VAL A 133 -27.18 -3.54 22.00
CA VAL A 133 -28.43 -3.09 22.63
C VAL A 133 -29.65 -3.60 21.84
N ARG A 134 -29.61 -3.49 20.51
CA ARG A 134 -30.70 -4.00 19.66
C ARG A 134 -30.89 -5.51 19.81
N ILE A 135 -29.80 -6.29 19.75
CA ILE A 135 -29.84 -7.76 19.90
C ILE A 135 -30.39 -8.14 21.27
N LEU A 136 -29.94 -7.48 22.35
CA LEU A 136 -30.45 -7.76 23.69
C LEU A 136 -31.94 -7.46 23.79
N LYS A 137 -32.40 -6.32 23.26
CA LYS A 137 -33.82 -5.95 23.27
C LYS A 137 -34.68 -6.94 22.45
N GLU A 138 -34.19 -7.36 21.29
CA GLU A 138 -34.86 -8.39 20.47
C GLU A 138 -34.91 -9.74 21.18
N ALA A 139 -33.82 -10.14 21.84
CA ALA A 139 -33.76 -11.37 22.62
C ALA A 139 -34.71 -11.35 23.82
N GLU A 140 -34.81 -10.23 24.54
CA GLU A 140 -35.75 -10.04 25.64
C GLU A 140 -37.20 -10.13 25.16
N ALA A 141 -37.54 -9.43 24.07
CA ALA A 141 -38.87 -9.48 23.48
C ALA A 141 -39.23 -10.89 22.97
N ALA A 142 -38.28 -11.59 22.36
CA ALA A 142 -38.46 -12.98 21.94
C ALA A 142 -38.66 -13.92 23.12
N ALA A 143 -37.90 -13.74 24.21
CA ALA A 143 -38.03 -14.53 25.43
C ALA A 143 -39.39 -14.30 26.11
N GLU A 144 -39.86 -13.06 26.16
CA GLU A 144 -41.19 -12.73 26.69
C GLU A 144 -42.30 -13.36 25.86
N LYS A 145 -42.22 -13.24 24.53
CA LYS A 145 -43.17 -13.89 23.61
C LYS A 145 -43.18 -15.41 23.77
N LEU A 146 -42.00 -16.02 23.93
CA LEU A 146 -41.88 -17.47 24.15
C LEU A 146 -42.51 -17.88 25.48
N LYS A 147 -42.30 -17.11 26.55
CA LYS A 147 -42.96 -17.36 27.84
C LYS A 147 -44.48 -17.26 27.73
N GLU A 148 -44.99 -16.23 27.06
CA GLU A 148 -46.43 -16.08 26.85
C GLU A 148 -47.01 -17.27 26.07
N GLN A 149 -46.34 -17.68 25.00
CA GLN A 149 -46.76 -18.83 24.20
C GLN A 149 -46.70 -20.14 25.00
N ALA A 150 -45.65 -20.34 25.80
CA ALA A 150 -45.52 -21.50 26.67
C ALA A 150 -46.64 -21.54 27.72
N SER A 151 -46.96 -20.42 28.36
CA SER A 151 -48.07 -20.34 29.33
C SER A 151 -49.41 -20.67 28.69
N LYS A 152 -49.70 -20.14 27.49
CA LYS A 152 -50.92 -20.46 26.75
C LYS A 152 -51.00 -21.94 26.38
N ASN A 153 -49.89 -22.52 25.94
CA ASN A 153 -49.82 -23.95 25.62
C ASN A 153 -50.05 -24.81 26.87
N ILE A 154 -49.43 -24.45 28.00
CA ILE A 154 -49.64 -25.15 29.28
C ILE A 154 -51.11 -25.10 29.69
N GLU A 155 -51.75 -23.94 29.57
CA GLU A 155 -53.18 -23.80 29.90
C GLU A 155 -54.05 -24.67 28.99
N TYR A 156 -53.77 -24.68 27.70
CA TYR A 156 -54.47 -25.52 26.73
C TYR A 156 -54.31 -27.02 27.05
N GLU A 157 -53.07 -27.48 27.27
CA GLU A 157 -52.76 -28.87 27.64
C GLU A 157 -53.42 -29.25 28.98
N PHE A 158 -53.44 -28.34 29.95
CA PHE A 158 -54.10 -28.59 31.23
C PHE A 158 -55.62 -28.74 31.09
N LEU A 159 -56.25 -27.92 30.24
CA LEU A 159 -57.67 -28.04 29.93
C LEU A 159 -57.98 -29.37 29.23
N GLN A 160 -57.13 -29.77 28.28
CA GLN A 160 -57.27 -31.04 27.57
C GLN A 160 -57.11 -32.24 28.52
N ALA A 161 -56.04 -32.27 29.32
CA ALA A 161 -55.79 -33.32 30.31
C ALA A 161 -56.93 -33.40 31.35
N LYS A 162 -57.49 -32.27 31.77
CA LYS A 162 -58.64 -32.24 32.69
C LYS A 162 -59.91 -32.82 32.04
N ALA A 163 -60.13 -32.57 30.75
CA ALA A 163 -61.26 -33.12 30.02
C ALA A 163 -61.12 -34.65 29.86
N GLU A 164 -59.92 -35.11 29.48
CA GLU A 164 -59.60 -36.53 29.36
C GLU A 164 -59.75 -37.27 30.70
N LEU A 165 -59.20 -36.71 31.79
CA LEU A 165 -59.34 -37.28 33.13
C LEU A 165 -60.81 -37.39 33.56
N LYS A 166 -61.64 -36.38 33.25
CA LYS A 166 -63.07 -36.44 33.54
C LYS A 166 -63.75 -37.56 32.76
N SER A 167 -63.41 -37.73 31.49
CA SER A 167 -63.93 -38.82 30.65
C SER A 167 -63.57 -40.18 31.25
N GLU A 168 -62.30 -40.39 31.63
CA GLU A 168 -61.86 -41.64 32.27
C GLU A 168 -62.57 -41.91 33.60
N ILE A 169 -62.77 -40.89 34.43
CA ILE A 169 -63.48 -41.04 35.71
C ILE A 169 -64.93 -41.47 35.46
N VAL A 170 -65.61 -40.85 34.50
CA VAL A 170 -66.99 -41.21 34.14
C VAL A 170 -67.05 -42.64 33.63
N GLU A 171 -66.13 -43.03 32.74
CA GLU A 171 -66.06 -44.39 32.21
C GLU A 171 -65.83 -45.43 33.32
N LYS A 172 -64.86 -45.20 34.22
CA LYS A 172 -64.58 -46.09 35.35
C LYS A 172 -65.74 -46.14 36.37
N ALA A 173 -66.41 -45.01 36.59
CA ALA A 173 -67.58 -44.94 37.47
C ALA A 173 -68.77 -45.72 36.90
N LEU A 174 -69.04 -45.58 35.60
CA LEU A 174 -70.08 -46.33 34.89
C LEU A 174 -69.78 -47.83 34.92
N ALA A 175 -68.55 -48.24 34.59
CA ALA A 175 -68.13 -49.65 34.64
C ALA A 175 -68.31 -50.27 36.05
N LYS A 176 -67.98 -49.51 37.10
CA LYS A 176 -68.18 -49.96 38.48
C LYS A 176 -69.65 -50.00 38.89
N ALA A 177 -70.45 -49.03 38.45
CA ALA A 177 -71.89 -49.02 38.69
C ALA A 177 -72.57 -50.20 37.98
N GLU A 178 -72.22 -50.49 36.74
CA GLU A 178 -72.70 -51.66 35.97
C GLU A 178 -72.37 -52.98 36.68
N ALA A 179 -71.13 -53.12 37.18
CA ALA A 179 -70.73 -54.29 37.97
C ALA A 179 -71.57 -54.44 39.25
N ILE A 180 -71.80 -53.35 39.99
CA ILE A 180 -72.62 -53.37 41.22
C ILE A 180 -74.09 -53.70 40.91
N ILE A 181 -74.66 -53.11 39.86
CA ILE A 181 -76.04 -53.39 39.45
C ILE A 181 -76.17 -54.87 39.07
N THR A 182 -75.24 -55.40 38.30
CA THR A 182 -75.23 -56.82 37.91
C THR A 182 -75.13 -57.74 39.12
N GLU A 183 -74.35 -57.38 40.14
CA GLU A 183 -74.18 -58.18 41.37
C GLU A 183 -75.39 -58.11 42.31
N LYS A 184 -76.11 -56.97 42.37
CA LYS A 184 -77.17 -56.72 43.35
C LYS A 184 -78.60 -56.78 42.83
N ILE A 185 -78.81 -56.90 41.51
CA ILE A 185 -80.15 -56.96 40.93
C ILE A 185 -80.92 -58.18 41.43
N ASN A 186 -82.15 -57.95 41.88
CA ASN A 186 -83.08 -59.01 42.31
C ASN A 186 -84.31 -59.08 41.37
N SER A 187 -85.15 -60.08 41.56
CA SER A 187 -86.34 -60.31 40.73
C SER A 187 -87.40 -59.21 40.84
N GLU A 188 -87.49 -58.52 41.98
CA GLU A 188 -88.46 -57.44 42.22
C GLU A 188 -88.07 -56.15 41.47
N ASP A 189 -86.76 -55.87 41.36
CA ASP A 189 -86.20 -54.78 40.55
C ASP A 189 -86.37 -55.02 39.05
N GLN A 190 -86.29 -56.28 38.59
CA GLN A 190 -86.53 -56.66 37.19
C GLN A 190 -87.98 -56.43 36.77
N GLU A 191 -88.94 -56.77 37.64
CA GLU A 191 -90.37 -56.58 37.39
C GLU A 191 -90.70 -55.07 37.28
N LYS A 192 -90.18 -54.25 38.19
CA LYS A 192 -90.28 -52.78 38.10
C LYS A 192 -89.69 -52.18 36.83
N LEU A 193 -88.54 -52.67 36.37
CA LEU A 193 -87.90 -52.20 35.12
C LEU A 193 -88.79 -52.48 33.89
N VAL A 194 -89.49 -53.61 33.88
CA VAL A 194 -90.45 -53.95 32.82
C VAL A 194 -91.66 -53.03 32.88
N ASP A 195 -92.22 -52.80 34.06
CA ASP A 195 -93.36 -51.89 34.25
C ASP A 195 -93.02 -50.45 33.83
N GLU A 196 -91.85 -49.92 34.24
CA GLU A 196 -91.39 -48.57 33.81
C GLU A 196 -91.17 -48.49 32.29
N TYR A 197 -90.62 -49.55 31.66
CA TYR A 197 -90.43 -49.58 30.20
C TYR A 197 -91.76 -49.57 29.47
N LEU A 198 -92.74 -50.36 29.94
CA LEU A 198 -94.09 -50.39 29.38
C LEU A 198 -94.78 -49.02 29.54
N GLU A 199 -94.64 -48.36 30.69
CA GLU A 199 -95.21 -47.03 30.93
C GLU A 199 -94.58 -45.96 30.00
N LYS A 200 -93.26 -45.98 29.79
CA LYS A 200 -92.55 -45.02 28.91
C LYS A 200 -92.80 -45.22 27.42
N VAL A 201 -93.14 -46.43 26.97
CA VAL A 201 -93.39 -46.75 25.55
C VAL A 201 -94.89 -46.59 25.20
N VAL A 202 -95.77 -46.65 26.19
CA VAL A 202 -97.21 -46.47 26.03
C VAL A 202 -97.65 -44.99 26.22
N ALA A 203 -96.77 -44.13 26.74
CA ALA A 203 -96.92 -42.66 26.75
C ALA A 203 -96.27 -41.99 25.52
#